data_AF-A0A920YHS9-F1
#
_entry.id   AF-A0A920YHS9-F1
#
_cell.length_a   1.000
_cell.length_b   1.000
_cell.length_c   1.000
_cell.angle_alpha   90.00
_cell.angle_beta   90.00
_cell.angle_gamma   90.00
#
_symmetry.space_group_name_H-M   'P 1'
#
loop_
_entity.id
_entity.type
_entity.pdbx_description
1 polymer ?
#
loop_
_entity_poly.entity_id
_entity_poly.type
_entity_poly.pdbx_seq_one_letter_code
_entity_poly.pdbx_strand_id
1 'polypeptide(L)'
;VFEFCDEADCLLRLQVARAPHDLYLSDGTEVRAGDPVLMLHLWNEHIPPPGPSGPDLAWAAKIYRMFLRSLHAAAQWLADEAHPTNVRAIGGATVLIAPGDDGSGLRLMRHLGFDVFPYQTPLGRCGEFWENLYAWWLMWAFNAASLHHRRLLHLRRAEVWISADEFLRRYR
;
A
#
# COMPACT_ATOMS: atom_id res chain seq x y z
N VAL A 1 9.15 -11.31 -5.02
CA VAL A 1 8.10 -11.19 -3.99
C VAL A 1 8.17 -12.45 -3.15
N PHE A 2 8.17 -12.32 -1.83
CA PHE A 2 8.26 -13.43 -0.88
C PHE A 2 7.30 -13.21 0.29
N GLU A 3 6.96 -14.31 0.96
CA GLU A 3 6.15 -14.34 2.18
C GLU A 3 7.08 -14.09 3.36
N PHE A 4 6.63 -13.26 4.31
CA PHE A 4 7.42 -12.85 5.48
C PHE A 4 6.66 -13.06 6.80
N CYS A 5 5.42 -13.49 6.70
CA CYS A 5 4.43 -13.68 7.75
C CYS A 5 3.57 -14.87 7.32
N ASP A 6 3.42 -15.85 8.21
CA ASP A 6 2.61 -17.05 7.92
C ASP A 6 1.21 -16.92 8.50
N GLU A 7 0.87 -15.79 9.14
CA GLU A 7 -0.45 -15.60 9.72
C GLU A 7 -1.52 -15.39 8.64
N ALA A 8 -2.67 -16.04 8.84
CA ALA A 8 -3.82 -15.96 7.94
C ALA A 8 -4.42 -14.54 7.81
N ASP A 9 -4.00 -13.61 8.65
CA ASP A 9 -4.41 -12.21 8.61
C ASP A 9 -3.36 -11.27 8.00
N CYS A 10 -2.24 -11.81 7.51
CA CYS A 10 -1.24 -11.05 6.80
C CYS A 10 -1.65 -10.83 5.34
N LEU A 11 -1.94 -9.59 4.99
CA LEU A 11 -2.37 -9.15 3.67
C LEU A 11 -1.22 -8.71 2.77
N LEU A 12 0.02 -8.76 3.23
CA LEU A 12 1.15 -8.27 2.46
C LEU A 12 2.14 -9.39 2.13
N ARG A 13 2.86 -9.18 1.04
CA ARG A 13 4.10 -9.85 0.67
C ARG A 13 5.16 -8.79 0.45
N LEU A 14 6.42 -9.15 0.64
CA LEU A 14 7.55 -8.23 0.52
C LEU A 14 8.36 -8.51 -0.74
N GLN A 15 9.07 -7.49 -1.20
CA GLN A 15 10.09 -7.64 -2.22
C GLN A 15 11.21 -6.66 -1.97
N VAL A 16 12.44 -7.16 -1.84
CA VAL A 16 13.62 -6.30 -1.91
C VAL A 16 13.81 -5.88 -3.36
N ALA A 17 13.88 -4.58 -3.60
CA ALA A 17 13.99 -3.98 -4.93
C ALA A 17 14.93 -2.77 -4.91
N ARG A 18 14.96 -2.05 -6.03
CA ARG A 18 15.67 -0.78 -6.18
C ARG A 18 14.68 0.33 -6.50
N ALA A 19 14.91 1.52 -5.94
CA ALA A 19 14.09 2.69 -6.21
C ALA A 19 14.08 2.99 -7.72
N PRO A 20 12.90 3.14 -8.35
CA PRO A 20 12.81 3.34 -9.80
C PRO A 20 13.24 4.75 -10.25
N HIS A 21 13.13 5.73 -9.35
CA HIS A 21 13.53 7.11 -9.55
C HIS A 21 13.86 7.74 -8.20
N ASP A 22 14.36 8.97 -8.21
CA ASP A 22 14.60 9.74 -6.99
C ASP A 22 13.28 9.99 -6.25
N LEU A 23 13.30 9.83 -4.92
CA LEU A 23 12.21 10.12 -4.00
C LEU A 23 12.69 11.12 -2.96
N TYR A 24 11.89 12.15 -2.73
CA TYR A 24 12.09 13.15 -1.69
C TYR A 24 10.93 13.03 -0.71
N LEU A 25 11.17 12.36 0.41
CA LEU A 25 10.14 12.08 1.41
C LEU A 25 9.95 13.28 2.35
N SER A 26 8.76 13.40 2.93
CA SER A 26 8.34 14.54 3.75
C SER A 26 9.09 14.66 5.07
N ASP A 27 9.74 13.58 5.53
CA ASP A 27 10.64 13.57 6.68
C ASP A 27 12.07 14.04 6.34
N GLY A 28 12.31 14.44 5.09
CA GLY A 28 13.63 14.87 4.60
C GLY A 28 14.50 13.73 4.10
N THR A 29 14.01 12.48 4.09
CA THR A 29 14.74 11.34 3.53
C THR A 29 14.83 11.47 2.01
N GLU A 30 16.06 11.50 1.49
CA GLU A 30 16.34 11.36 0.06
C GLU A 30 16.65 9.90 -0.27
N VAL A 31 15.93 9.35 -1.25
CA VAL A 31 16.21 8.04 -1.85
C VAL A 31 16.58 8.28 -3.31
N ARG A 32 17.76 7.83 -3.71
CA ARG A 32 18.23 7.96 -5.09
C ARG A 32 17.73 6.80 -5.93
N ALA A 33 17.50 7.03 -7.21
CA ALA A 33 17.25 5.95 -8.16
C ALA A 33 18.34 4.88 -8.04
N GLY A 34 17.93 3.61 -7.89
CA GLY A 34 18.84 2.48 -7.67
C GLY A 34 19.08 2.10 -6.21
N ASP A 35 18.73 2.96 -5.23
CA ASP A 35 18.87 2.66 -3.81
C ASP A 35 18.00 1.46 -3.40
N PRO A 36 18.44 0.64 -2.43
CA PRO A 36 17.66 -0.47 -1.92
C PRO A 36 16.36 0.01 -1.28
N VAL A 37 15.25 -0.59 -1.67
CA VAL A 37 13.91 -0.32 -1.13
C VAL A 37 13.17 -1.62 -0.87
N LEU A 38 12.18 -1.56 0.01
CA LEU A 38 11.27 -2.67 0.26
C LEU A 38 9.91 -2.38 -0.36
N MET A 39 9.48 -3.23 -1.27
CA MET A 39 8.17 -3.11 -1.90
C MET A 39 7.11 -3.94 -1.17
N LEU A 40 5.98 -3.30 -0.88
CA LEU A 40 4.78 -3.91 -0.33
C LEU A 40 3.87 -4.40 -1.47
N HIS A 41 3.49 -5.67 -1.42
CA HIS A 41 2.59 -6.31 -2.39
C HIS A 41 1.38 -6.87 -1.67
N LEU A 42 0.18 -6.71 -2.21
CA LEU A 42 -1.01 -7.30 -1.61
C LEU A 42 -1.04 -8.82 -1.84
N TRP A 43 -1.37 -9.56 -0.79
CA TRP A 43 -1.59 -11.00 -0.83
C TRP A 43 -3.07 -11.28 -1.05
N ASN A 44 -3.49 -11.32 -2.31
CA ASN A 44 -4.90 -11.44 -2.70
C ASN A 44 -5.59 -12.66 -2.09
N GLU A 45 -4.88 -13.77 -1.98
CA GLU A 45 -5.37 -15.04 -1.43
C GLU A 45 -5.77 -14.94 0.05
N HIS A 46 -5.22 -13.98 0.79
CA HIS A 46 -5.53 -13.76 2.20
C HIS A 46 -6.69 -12.78 2.40
N ILE A 47 -7.25 -12.21 1.33
CA ILE A 47 -8.39 -11.29 1.44
C ILE A 47 -9.65 -12.11 1.71
N PRO A 48 -10.31 -11.94 2.87
CA PRO A 48 -11.58 -12.57 3.15
C PRO A 48 -12.61 -12.16 2.09
N PRO A 49 -13.43 -13.11 1.60
CA PRO A 49 -14.53 -12.75 0.72
C PRO A 49 -15.48 -11.79 1.45
N PRO A 50 -16.09 -10.82 0.74
CA PRO A 50 -17.14 -9.99 1.31
C PRO A 50 -18.39 -10.83 1.64
N GLY A 51 -19.31 -10.26 2.41
CA GLY A 51 -20.59 -10.90 2.69
C GLY A 51 -21.47 -11.02 1.43
N PRO A 52 -22.62 -11.73 1.52
CA PRO A 52 -23.52 -11.94 0.38
C PRO A 52 -24.05 -10.64 -0.26
N SER A 53 -24.18 -9.58 0.54
CA SER A 53 -24.61 -8.25 0.08
C SER A 53 -23.46 -7.37 -0.40
N GLY A 54 -22.25 -7.93 -0.51
CA GLY A 54 -21.04 -7.19 -0.80
C GLY A 54 -20.29 -6.74 0.46
N PRO A 55 -19.22 -5.95 0.28
CA PRO A 55 -18.39 -5.44 1.37
C PRO A 55 -19.16 -4.43 2.23
N ASP A 56 -19.25 -4.69 3.53
CA ASP A 56 -19.83 -3.78 4.50
C ASP A 56 -18.74 -3.11 5.35
N LEU A 57 -19.16 -2.24 6.28
CA LEU A 57 -18.24 -1.55 7.19
C LEU A 57 -17.45 -2.52 8.08
N ALA A 58 -18.06 -3.64 8.49
CA ALA A 58 -17.41 -4.63 9.34
C ALA A 58 -16.29 -5.35 8.58
N TRP A 59 -16.53 -5.71 7.33
CA TRP A 59 -15.54 -6.26 6.43
C TRP A 59 -14.44 -5.25 6.15
N ALA A 60 -14.76 -3.98 5.83
CA ALA A 60 -13.76 -2.94 5.63
C ALA A 60 -12.87 -2.74 6.87
N ALA A 61 -13.45 -2.70 8.06
CA ALA A 61 -12.72 -2.62 9.33
C ALA A 61 -11.86 -3.86 9.60
N LYS A 62 -12.30 -5.05 9.16
CA LYS A 62 -11.49 -6.27 9.21
C LYS A 62 -10.27 -6.15 8.31
N ILE A 63 -10.45 -5.79 7.04
CA ILE A 63 -9.31 -5.64 6.11
C ILE A 63 -8.35 -4.55 6.59
N TYR A 64 -8.85 -3.42 7.09
CA TYR A 64 -7.99 -2.36 7.65
C TYR A 64 -7.12 -2.86 8.80
N ARG A 65 -7.70 -3.63 9.74
CA ARG A 65 -6.94 -4.24 10.84
C ARG A 65 -5.90 -5.24 10.35
N MET A 66 -6.26 -6.08 9.39
CA MET A 66 -5.34 -7.04 8.77
C MET A 66 -4.18 -6.32 8.06
N PHE A 67 -4.46 -5.23 7.34
CA PHE A 67 -3.44 -4.40 6.70
C PHE A 67 -2.49 -3.79 7.73
N LEU A 68 -3.02 -3.19 8.80
CA LEU A 68 -2.20 -2.68 9.90
C LEU A 68 -1.31 -3.76 10.52
N ARG A 69 -1.85 -4.96 10.79
CA ARG A 69 -1.06 -6.10 11.29
C ARG A 69 0.08 -6.46 10.35
N SER A 70 -0.19 -6.46 9.04
CA SER A 70 0.82 -6.73 8.02
C SER A 70 1.94 -5.70 8.02
N LEU A 71 1.63 -4.42 8.27
CA LEU A 71 2.65 -3.37 8.41
C LEU A 71 3.51 -3.58 9.67
N HIS A 72 2.91 -3.97 10.79
CA HIS A 72 3.66 -4.29 12.01
C HIS A 72 4.57 -5.51 11.81
N ALA A 73 4.06 -6.57 11.19
CA ALA A 73 4.86 -7.74 10.85
C ALA A 73 6.01 -7.38 9.90
N ALA A 74 5.78 -6.49 8.92
CA ALA A 74 6.84 -6.04 8.02
C ALA A 74 7.89 -5.20 8.74
N ALA A 75 7.50 -4.40 9.75
CA ALA A 75 8.43 -3.65 10.58
C ALA A 75 9.26 -4.57 11.48
N GLN A 76 8.66 -5.64 12.03
CA GLN A 76 9.36 -6.67 12.77
C GLN A 76 10.37 -7.41 11.89
N TRP A 77 9.97 -7.80 10.68
CA TRP A 77 10.85 -8.43 9.69
C TRP A 77 12.02 -7.52 9.31
N LEU A 78 11.77 -6.22 9.13
CA LEU A 78 12.79 -5.23 8.79
C LEU A 78 13.75 -4.94 9.96
N ALA A 79 13.27 -4.99 11.19
CA ALA A 79 14.07 -4.76 12.39
C ALA A 79 14.94 -5.96 12.80
N ASP A 80 14.67 -7.14 12.25
CA ASP A 80 15.43 -8.35 12.51
C ASP A 80 16.82 -8.27 11.85
N GLU A 81 17.87 -8.32 12.67
CA GLU A 81 19.27 -8.26 12.23
C GLU A 81 19.66 -9.38 11.26
N ALA A 82 18.89 -10.47 11.20
CA ALA A 82 19.07 -11.55 10.23
C ALA A 82 18.75 -11.14 8.78
N HIS A 83 18.07 -10.00 8.56
CA HIS A 83 17.64 -9.52 7.23
C HIS A 83 18.31 -8.18 6.86
N PRO A 84 19.65 -8.10 6.73
CA PRO A 84 20.36 -6.85 6.47
C PRO A 84 20.10 -6.36 5.04
N THR A 85 18.98 -5.68 4.84
CA THR A 85 18.55 -5.19 3.54
C THR A 85 18.89 -3.73 3.31
N ASN A 86 19.36 -3.01 4.36
CA ASN A 86 19.76 -1.60 4.34
C ASN A 86 18.83 -0.72 3.49
N VAL A 87 17.52 -0.99 3.56
CA VAL A 87 16.54 -0.32 2.71
C VAL A 87 16.36 1.11 3.17
N ARG A 88 16.25 2.03 2.23
CA ARG A 88 16.07 3.46 2.50
C ARG A 88 14.61 3.86 2.67
N ALA A 89 13.73 3.15 1.98
CA ALA A 89 12.29 3.37 2.03
C ALA A 89 11.50 2.09 1.78
N ILE A 90 10.26 2.11 2.24
CA ILE A 90 9.26 1.08 2.07
C ILE A 90 8.12 1.68 1.26
N GLY A 91 7.57 0.97 0.28
CA GLY A 91 6.50 1.52 -0.52
C GLY A 91 5.99 0.63 -1.63
N GLY A 92 5.27 1.20 -2.58
CA GLY A 92 4.74 0.48 -3.73
C GLY A 92 3.80 1.33 -4.56
N ALA A 93 3.48 0.81 -5.74
CA ALA A 93 2.42 1.37 -6.56
C ALA A 93 1.06 0.88 -6.07
N THR A 94 0.10 1.78 -5.96
CA THR A 94 -1.28 1.46 -5.60
C THR A 94 -2.25 2.32 -6.42
N VAL A 95 -3.47 1.82 -6.65
CA VAL A 95 -4.52 2.59 -7.33
C VAL A 95 -5.22 3.45 -6.28
N LEU A 96 -5.10 4.76 -6.39
CA LEU A 96 -5.83 5.70 -5.53
C LEU A 96 -6.87 6.46 -6.36
N ILE A 97 -8.00 6.79 -5.73
CA ILE A 97 -8.99 7.68 -6.35
C ILE A 97 -8.35 9.06 -6.49
N ALA A 98 -8.42 9.63 -7.70
CA ALA A 98 -7.75 10.88 -8.05
C ALA A 98 -8.15 12.05 -7.13
N PRO A 99 -7.29 13.08 -6.98
CA PRO A 99 -7.65 14.32 -6.30
C PRO A 99 -8.82 14.98 -7.03
N GLY A 100 -9.99 15.02 -6.39
CA GLY A 100 -11.19 15.61 -6.97
C GLY A 100 -12.49 14.92 -6.58
N ASP A 101 -12.42 13.64 -6.19
CA ASP A 101 -13.59 12.88 -5.72
C ASP A 101 -13.29 12.32 -4.33
N ASP A 102 -13.67 13.11 -3.32
CA ASP A 102 -13.54 12.95 -1.86
C ASP A 102 -12.22 12.43 -1.24
N GLY A 103 -11.21 11.94 -1.96
CA GLY A 103 -9.81 11.78 -1.52
C GLY A 103 -9.58 10.86 -0.32
N SER A 104 -10.48 9.93 -0.03
CA SER A 104 -10.44 9.07 1.16
C SER A 104 -9.20 8.16 1.21
N GLY A 105 -8.84 7.50 0.11
CA GLY A 105 -7.65 6.64 0.03
C GLY A 105 -6.33 7.42 0.18
N LEU A 106 -6.25 8.61 -0.40
CA LEU A 106 -5.11 9.51 -0.23
C LEU A 106 -4.94 9.94 1.23
N ARG A 107 -6.05 10.30 1.90
CA ARG A 107 -6.03 10.63 3.33
C ARG A 107 -5.64 9.44 4.18
N LEU A 108 -6.10 8.23 3.85
CA LEU A 108 -5.75 7.01 4.57
C LEU A 108 -4.24 6.74 4.47
N MET A 109 -3.67 6.75 3.28
CA MET A 109 -2.22 6.49 3.10
C MET A 109 -1.37 7.52 3.85
N ARG A 110 -1.74 8.81 3.79
CA ARG A 110 -1.08 9.87 4.56
C ARG A 110 -1.23 9.69 6.07
N HIS A 111 -2.40 9.27 6.54
CA HIS A 111 -2.63 8.98 7.96
C HIS A 111 -1.73 7.83 8.44
N LEU A 112 -1.51 6.83 7.59
CA LEU A 112 -0.57 5.73 7.81
C LEU A 112 0.90 6.15 7.67
N GLY A 113 1.20 7.42 7.38
CA GLY A 113 2.55 7.96 7.31
C GLY A 113 3.22 7.83 5.94
N PHE A 114 2.49 7.40 4.92
CA PHE A 114 3.01 7.36 3.57
C PHE A 114 2.86 8.70 2.87
N ASP A 115 3.93 9.13 2.22
CA ASP A 115 3.87 10.12 1.17
C ASP A 115 3.27 9.52 -0.09
N VAL A 116 2.53 10.34 -0.83
CA VAL A 116 1.82 9.90 -2.02
C VAL A 116 2.25 10.73 -3.21
N PHE A 117 2.79 10.06 -4.22
CA PHE A 117 3.33 10.65 -5.43
C PHE A 117 2.47 10.28 -6.64
N PRO A 118 2.41 11.15 -7.68
CA PRO A 118 1.90 10.74 -8.97
C PRO A 118 2.76 9.60 -9.51
N TYR A 119 2.14 8.59 -10.11
CA TYR A 119 2.86 7.49 -10.75
C TYR A 119 3.70 8.02 -11.92
N GLN A 120 5.03 7.96 -11.81
CA GLN A 120 5.92 8.65 -12.76
C GLN A 120 6.39 7.77 -13.92
N THR A 121 6.42 6.44 -13.78
CA THR A 121 6.88 5.56 -14.86
C THR A 121 6.11 4.25 -14.90
N PRO A 122 5.86 3.66 -16.09
CA PRO A 122 5.53 2.25 -16.17
C PRO A 122 6.76 1.51 -15.68
N LEU A 123 6.77 1.15 -14.41
CA LEU A 123 7.73 0.22 -13.82
C LEU A 123 7.97 -0.89 -14.83
N GLY A 124 9.15 -0.90 -15.46
CA GLY A 124 9.59 -2.06 -16.21
C GLY A 124 9.51 -3.27 -15.28
N ARG A 125 8.54 -4.16 -15.53
CA ARG A 125 8.32 -5.42 -14.81
C ARG A 125 8.27 -5.36 -13.26
N CYS A 126 7.95 -4.22 -12.66
CA CYS A 126 7.61 -4.17 -11.24
C CYS A 126 6.10 -3.99 -11.08
N GLY A 127 5.38 -5.12 -11.03
CA GLY A 127 4.06 -5.21 -10.41
C GLY A 127 2.87 -4.68 -11.21
N GLU A 128 2.68 -5.13 -12.45
CA GLU A 128 1.40 -4.96 -13.20
C GLU A 128 0.19 -5.70 -12.56
N PHE A 129 0.26 -6.12 -11.29
CA PHE A 129 -0.73 -6.98 -10.66
C PHE A 129 -1.71 -6.26 -9.73
N TRP A 130 -2.01 -4.99 -10.00
CA TRP A 130 -2.97 -4.19 -9.20
C TRP A 130 -4.30 -3.91 -9.91
N GLU A 131 -4.47 -4.35 -11.15
CA GLU A 131 -5.45 -3.72 -12.05
C GLU A 131 -6.93 -3.88 -11.66
N ASN A 132 -7.32 -4.82 -10.79
CA ASN A 132 -8.75 -5.09 -10.59
C ASN A 132 -9.32 -5.02 -9.15
N LEU A 133 -8.52 -4.91 -8.08
CA LEU A 133 -9.06 -5.12 -6.72
C LEU A 133 -9.29 -3.84 -5.90
N TYR A 134 -8.42 -2.84 -6.07
CA TYR A 134 -8.34 -1.69 -5.17
C TYR A 134 -9.41 -0.62 -5.43
N ALA A 135 -9.71 -0.38 -6.72
CA ALA A 135 -10.79 0.52 -7.12
C ALA A 135 -12.15 0.05 -6.60
N TRP A 136 -12.39 -1.25 -6.69
CA TRP A 136 -13.64 -1.87 -6.25
C TRP A 136 -13.80 -1.81 -4.72
N TRP A 137 -12.73 -2.06 -3.97
CA TRP A 137 -12.76 -2.08 -2.51
C TRP A 137 -12.98 -0.69 -1.87
N LEU A 138 -12.27 0.34 -2.34
CA LEU A 138 -12.40 1.71 -1.82
C LEU A 138 -13.71 2.40 -2.24
N MET A 139 -14.19 2.12 -3.45
CA MET A 139 -15.48 2.64 -3.92
C MET A 139 -16.63 2.17 -3.01
N TRP A 140 -16.66 0.88 -2.66
CA TRP A 140 -17.78 0.30 -1.94
C TRP A 140 -17.77 0.56 -0.42
N ALA A 141 -16.62 0.41 0.25
CA ALA A 141 -16.51 0.47 1.71
C ALA A 141 -16.78 1.86 2.30
N PHE A 142 -16.52 2.93 1.55
CA PHE A 142 -16.63 4.31 2.03
C PHE A 142 -17.69 5.14 1.29
N ASN A 143 -18.37 4.60 0.26
CA ASN A 143 -19.24 5.41 -0.61
C ASN A 143 -20.47 4.68 -1.20
N ALA A 144 -21.04 3.69 -0.48
CA ALA A 144 -22.20 2.93 -0.95
C ALA A 144 -23.40 3.79 -1.42
N ALA A 145 -23.60 5.00 -0.86
CA ALA A 145 -24.71 5.88 -1.22
C ALA A 145 -24.45 6.83 -2.41
N SER A 146 -23.20 7.12 -2.78
CA SER A 146 -22.88 8.12 -3.82
C SER A 146 -22.58 7.50 -5.19
N LEU A 147 -22.51 6.17 -5.27
CA LEU A 147 -22.01 5.44 -6.43
C LEU A 147 -22.99 5.23 -7.58
N HIS A 148 -24.27 5.54 -7.43
CA HIS A 148 -25.21 5.35 -8.53
C HIS A 148 -24.87 6.19 -9.80
N HIS A 149 -23.96 7.17 -9.70
CA HIS A 149 -23.68 8.14 -10.77
C HIS A 149 -22.19 8.43 -11.06
N ARG A 150 -21.22 7.84 -10.34
CA ARG A 150 -19.79 8.23 -10.49
C ARG A 150 -19.04 7.33 -11.47
N ARG A 151 -18.45 7.95 -12.49
CA ARG A 151 -17.75 7.27 -13.61
C ARG A 151 -16.41 6.70 -13.14
N LEU A 152 -16.24 5.40 -13.34
CA LEU A 152 -15.02 4.58 -13.16
C LEU A 152 -13.76 5.10 -13.90
N LEU A 153 -13.84 6.23 -14.61
CA LEU A 153 -12.81 6.78 -15.49
C LEU A 153 -11.73 7.61 -14.76
N HIS A 154 -11.83 7.81 -13.44
CA HIS A 154 -10.92 8.69 -12.66
C HIS A 154 -9.96 7.94 -11.73
N LEU A 155 -9.78 6.64 -11.93
CA LEU A 155 -8.78 5.87 -11.19
C LEU A 155 -7.38 6.21 -11.73
N ARG A 156 -6.49 6.66 -10.86
CA ARG A 156 -5.09 6.93 -11.21
C ARG A 156 -4.16 6.10 -10.34
N ARG A 157 -3.12 5.53 -10.95
CA ARG A 157 -2.03 4.92 -10.20
C ARG A 157 -1.30 6.02 -9.44
N ALA A 158 -0.95 5.72 -8.21
CA ALA A 158 -0.12 6.53 -7.34
C ALA A 158 0.96 5.65 -6.73
N GLU A 159 2.04 6.27 -6.31
CA GLU A 159 3.06 5.59 -5.52
C GLU A 159 2.94 6.06 -4.09
N VAL A 160 3.08 5.12 -3.15
CA VAL A 160 3.11 5.42 -1.72
C VAL A 160 4.45 5.00 -1.15
N TRP A 161 5.08 5.89 -0.41
CA TRP A 161 6.42 5.68 0.14
C TRP A 161 6.52 6.23 1.55
N ILE A 162 7.31 5.56 2.39
CA ILE A 162 7.64 5.96 3.77
C ILE A 162 9.11 5.61 4.01
N SER A 163 9.85 6.45 4.73
CA SER A 163 11.25 6.15 5.03
C SER A 163 11.34 4.94 5.96
N ALA A 164 12.49 4.24 5.94
CA ALA A 164 12.70 3.12 6.84
C ALA A 164 12.62 3.52 8.31
N ASP A 165 13.19 4.68 8.67
CA ASP A 165 13.19 5.18 10.03
C ASP A 165 11.77 5.52 10.51
N GLU A 166 10.98 6.22 9.69
CA GLU A 166 9.60 6.57 10.02
C GLU A 166 8.70 5.32 10.06
N PHE A 167 8.92 4.36 9.17
CA PHE A 167 8.19 3.10 9.16
C PHE A 167 8.42 2.31 10.44
N LEU A 168 9.70 2.13 10.83
CA LEU A 168 10.05 1.46 12.07
C LEU A 168 9.53 2.21 13.30
N ARG A 169 9.57 3.54 13.30
CA ARG A 169 9.04 4.37 14.41
C ARG A 169 7.53 4.18 14.60
N ARG A 170 6.77 3.92 13.54
CA ARG A 170 5.31 3.79 13.58
C ARG A 170 4.82 2.37 13.87
N TYR A 171 5.54 1.36 13.38
CA TYR A 171 4.99 0.01 13.26
C TYR A 171 5.79 -1.06 14.02
N ARG A 172 6.93 -0.72 14.63
CA ARG A 172 7.67 -1.61 15.54
C ARG A 172 7.10 -1.55 16.95
#